data_AF-A0A353UAV0-F1
#
_entry.id   AF-A0A353UAV0-F1
#
_cell.length_a   1.000
_cell.length_b   1.000
_cell.length_c   1.000
_cell.angle_alpha   90.00
_cell.angle_beta   90.00
_cell.angle_gamma   90.00
#
_symmetry.space_group_name_H-M   'P 1'
#
loop_
_entity.id
_entity.type
_entity.pdbx_description
1 polymer ?
#
loop_
_entity_poly.entity_id
_entity_poly.type
_entity_poly.pdbx_seq_one_letter_code
_entity_poly.pdbx_strand_id
1 'polypeptide(L)'
;MKKKILTLLLTPLLLLSACSSQTNTNKSQPAKTKQVAKKKKKALPKEAKLKLNKKYPGFKLTTIPTVFRGTWYRSDEFSKTARPLTITQHTIGDSVVYKKTNPNLKLDHNSETQNKTYAGGDSMITVENRNGQNWLHVREFLDTVDIIYITGTFKGQPCLYLAYSAGDIHSALFKNKKAAIKYRKYDFSKIKN
;
A
#
# COMPACT_ATOMS: atom_id res chain seq x y z
N MET A 1 -58.98 14.00 -13.59
CA MET A 1 -58.86 12.99 -14.66
C MET A 1 -58.81 13.68 -16.01
N LYS A 2 -57.73 13.50 -16.78
CA LYS A 2 -57.69 13.36 -18.26
C LYS A 2 -56.23 13.18 -18.66
N LYS A 3 -55.98 12.04 -19.30
CA LYS A 3 -54.67 11.43 -19.58
C LYS A 3 -54.00 12.15 -20.75
N LYS A 4 -52.69 12.41 -20.65
CA LYS A 4 -51.85 12.75 -21.81
C LYS A 4 -51.25 11.44 -22.34
N ILE A 5 -51.73 11.04 -23.51
CA ILE A 5 -51.15 9.99 -24.35
C ILE A 5 -50.09 10.70 -25.19
N LEU A 6 -48.82 10.32 -25.06
CA LEU A 6 -47.81 10.67 -26.04
C LEU A 6 -47.17 9.39 -26.57
N THR A 7 -47.30 9.29 -27.88
CA THR A 7 -47.15 8.12 -28.73
C THR A 7 -45.68 7.76 -28.90
N LEU A 8 -45.39 6.48 -28.69
CA LEU A 8 -44.14 5.81 -29.00
C LEU A 8 -44.01 5.70 -30.53
N LEU A 9 -42.90 6.18 -31.11
CA LEU A 9 -42.54 5.92 -32.51
C LEU A 9 -41.15 5.29 -32.57
N LEU A 10 -41.16 4.07 -33.11
CA LEU A 10 -40.07 3.11 -33.26
C LEU A 10 -39.32 3.31 -34.58
N THR A 11 -38.07 2.79 -34.60
CA THR A 11 -37.27 2.27 -35.75
C THR A 11 -36.48 3.24 -36.64
N PRO A 12 -35.44 2.80 -37.39
CA PRO A 12 -34.82 1.45 -37.48
C PRO A 12 -33.29 1.39 -37.30
N LEU A 13 -32.79 0.14 -37.18
CA LEU A 13 -31.40 -0.26 -37.38
C LEU A 13 -30.90 0.15 -38.78
N LEU A 14 -29.65 0.62 -38.84
CA LEU A 14 -28.83 0.56 -40.05
C LEU A 14 -27.61 -0.33 -39.78
N LEU A 15 -27.73 -1.58 -40.23
CA LEU A 15 -26.61 -2.45 -40.58
C LEU A 15 -26.38 -2.36 -42.10
N LEU A 16 -25.17 -2.75 -42.51
CA LEU A 16 -24.61 -2.92 -43.86
C LEU A 16 -23.84 -1.69 -44.36
N SER A 17 -22.54 -1.81 -44.66
CA SER A 17 -22.06 -2.62 -45.79
C SER A 17 -20.58 -3.03 -45.66
N ALA A 18 -20.25 -4.14 -46.31
CA ALA A 18 -18.95 -4.78 -46.41
C ALA A 18 -18.23 -4.44 -47.74
N CYS A 19 -16.94 -4.83 -47.80
CA CYS A 19 -16.07 -5.03 -48.98
C CYS A 19 -15.69 -3.78 -49.80
N SER A 20 -14.47 -3.64 -50.35
CA SER A 20 -13.42 -4.60 -50.70
C SER A 20 -12.06 -3.92 -50.84
N SER A 21 -10.97 -4.70 -50.87
CA SER A 21 -9.95 -4.60 -51.94
C SER A 21 -9.00 -5.80 -51.92
N GLN A 22 -9.15 -6.62 -52.96
CA GLN A 22 -8.13 -7.24 -53.80
C GLN A 22 -6.94 -8.00 -53.18
N THR A 23 -6.93 -9.30 -53.48
CA THR A 23 -5.77 -10.17 -53.64
C THR A 23 -4.74 -9.60 -54.61
N ASN A 24 -3.48 -9.56 -54.17
CA ASN A 24 -2.31 -9.72 -55.04
C ASN A 24 -1.36 -10.73 -54.40
N THR A 25 -1.28 -11.90 -55.01
CA THR A 25 -0.19 -12.86 -54.81
C THR A 25 1.11 -12.27 -55.32
N ASN A 26 2.14 -12.20 -54.48
CA ASN A 26 3.49 -12.56 -54.88
C ASN A 26 4.46 -12.68 -53.69
N LYS A 27 5.08 -13.86 -53.64
CA LYS A 27 6.39 -14.19 -53.07
C LYS A 27 6.60 -14.06 -51.57
N SER A 28 6.62 -15.25 -50.97
CA SER A 28 7.20 -15.62 -49.69
C SER A 28 8.56 -14.95 -49.44
N GLN A 29 8.61 -14.09 -48.43
CA GLN A 29 9.82 -13.80 -47.65
C GLN A 29 9.44 -13.96 -46.17
N PRO A 30 10.24 -14.64 -45.35
CA PRO A 30 9.95 -14.78 -43.94
C PRO A 30 10.05 -13.40 -43.27
N ALA A 31 8.90 -12.87 -42.85
CA ALA A 31 8.83 -11.66 -42.06
C ALA A 31 9.57 -11.89 -40.74
N LYS A 32 10.60 -11.05 -40.48
CA LYS A 32 11.21 -10.91 -39.16
C LYS A 32 10.10 -10.70 -38.13
N THR A 33 9.92 -11.67 -37.23
CA THR A 33 9.13 -11.54 -36.01
C THR A 33 9.56 -10.25 -35.31
N LYS A 34 8.68 -9.24 -35.32
CA LYS A 34 8.78 -8.11 -34.39
C LYS A 34 8.67 -8.69 -32.99
N GLN A 35 9.81 -8.87 -32.34
CA GLN A 35 9.85 -9.17 -30.92
C GLN A 35 9.11 -8.05 -30.21
N VAL A 36 7.95 -8.39 -29.62
CA VAL A 36 7.28 -7.54 -28.65
C VAL A 36 8.33 -7.25 -27.58
N ALA A 37 8.82 -6.01 -27.53
CA ALA A 37 9.77 -5.58 -26.53
C ALA A 37 9.16 -5.85 -25.16
N LYS A 38 9.61 -6.93 -24.50
CA LYS A 38 9.32 -7.16 -23.09
C LYS A 38 9.75 -5.90 -22.36
N LYS A 39 8.78 -5.09 -21.90
CA LYS A 39 9.05 -3.99 -20.96
C LYS A 39 9.86 -4.61 -19.83
N LYS A 40 11.16 -4.33 -19.80
CA LYS A 40 12.02 -4.70 -18.66
C LYS A 40 11.31 -4.14 -17.44
N LYS A 41 10.83 -5.01 -16.55
CA LYS A 41 10.37 -4.59 -15.22
C LYS A 41 11.50 -3.72 -14.67
N LYS A 42 11.25 -2.43 -14.46
CA LYS A 42 12.20 -1.53 -13.81
C LYS A 42 12.60 -2.26 -12.53
N ALA A 43 13.88 -2.61 -12.41
CA ALA A 43 14.42 -3.16 -11.18
C ALA A 43 14.06 -2.18 -10.06
N LEU A 44 13.51 -2.70 -8.95
CA LEU A 44 13.28 -1.85 -7.79
C LEU A 44 14.62 -1.17 -7.43
N PRO A 45 14.60 0.11 -7.01
CA PRO A 45 15.81 0.79 -6.58
C PRO A 45 16.56 -0.09 -5.58
N LYS A 46 17.86 -0.25 -5.79
CA LYS A 46 18.72 -1.03 -4.90
C LYS A 46 18.65 -0.37 -3.52
N GLU A 47 18.06 -1.06 -2.55
CA GLU A 47 17.91 -0.54 -1.20
C GLU A 47 19.28 -0.17 -0.62
N ALA A 48 19.35 0.97 0.07
CA ALA A 48 20.54 1.38 0.78
C ALA A 48 20.94 0.27 1.77
N LYS A 49 22.24 -0.05 1.85
CA LYS A 49 22.74 -1.05 2.79
C LYS A 49 22.42 -0.58 4.22
N LEU A 50 21.58 -1.33 4.94
CA LEU A 50 21.34 -1.07 6.36
C LEU A 50 22.62 -1.30 7.16
N LYS A 51 23.03 -0.30 7.94
CA LYS A 51 24.10 -0.45 8.93
C LYS A 51 23.49 -0.93 10.24
N LEU A 52 23.45 -2.24 10.42
CA LEU A 52 22.93 -2.87 11.64
C LEU A 52 24.04 -2.92 12.70
N ASN A 53 24.20 -1.83 13.44
CA ASN A 53 25.24 -1.72 14.46
C ASN A 53 24.79 -2.29 15.82
N LYS A 54 23.48 -2.47 16.02
CA LYS A 54 22.87 -2.90 17.28
C LYS A 54 22.27 -4.30 17.13
N LYS A 55 22.51 -5.17 18.11
CA LYS A 55 21.90 -6.50 18.21
C LYS A 55 20.90 -6.48 19.36
N TYR A 56 19.72 -7.04 19.11
CA TYR A 56 18.65 -7.13 20.09
C TYR A 56 18.40 -8.60 20.44
N PRO A 57 18.82 -9.08 21.62
CA PRO A 57 18.52 -10.43 22.09
C PRO A 57 17.02 -10.72 22.06
N GLY A 58 16.64 -11.93 21.65
CA GLY A 58 15.23 -12.29 21.51
C GLY A 58 14.54 -11.69 20.27
N PHE A 59 15.24 -10.97 19.41
CA PHE A 59 14.74 -10.44 18.14
C PHE A 59 15.62 -10.84 16.95
N LYS A 60 15.03 -10.87 15.76
CA LYS A 60 15.75 -11.02 14.49
C LYS A 60 15.27 -9.99 13.48
N LEU A 61 16.18 -9.47 12.67
CA LEU A 61 15.83 -8.63 11.52
C LEU A 61 14.79 -9.36 10.69
N THR A 62 13.74 -8.64 10.28
CA THR A 62 12.65 -9.24 9.52
C THR A 62 12.39 -8.49 8.22
N THR A 63 11.56 -9.08 7.38
CA THR A 63 11.20 -8.55 6.07
C THR A 63 9.75 -8.11 6.05
N ILE A 64 9.51 -6.87 5.64
CA ILE A 64 8.17 -6.31 5.44
C ILE A 64 7.57 -6.89 4.14
N PRO A 65 6.31 -7.37 4.12
CA PRO A 65 5.68 -7.83 2.88
C PRO A 65 5.63 -6.76 1.79
N THR A 66 5.76 -7.16 0.53
CA THR A 66 5.85 -6.25 -0.62
C THR A 66 4.63 -5.35 -0.79
N VAL A 67 3.45 -5.78 -0.34
CA VAL A 67 2.19 -5.01 -0.39
C VAL A 67 2.25 -3.71 0.41
N PHE A 68 3.09 -3.63 1.45
CA PHE A 68 3.29 -2.42 2.24
C PHE A 68 4.43 -1.54 1.73
N ARG A 69 5.31 -2.05 0.87
CA ARG A 69 6.55 -1.36 0.48
C ARG A 69 6.32 -0.18 -0.48
N GLY A 70 7.29 0.73 -0.51
CA GLY A 70 7.35 1.94 -1.31
C GLY A 70 7.01 3.20 -0.51
N THR A 71 6.97 4.34 -1.18
CA THR A 71 6.62 5.62 -0.54
C THR A 71 5.13 5.83 -0.49
N TRP A 72 4.63 6.16 0.69
CA TRP A 72 3.25 6.53 0.98
C TRP A 72 3.22 7.97 1.47
N TYR A 73 2.14 8.69 1.25
CA TYR A 73 2.00 10.09 1.61
C TYR A 73 0.79 10.27 2.53
N ARG A 74 0.99 11.05 3.58
CA ARG A 74 -0.08 11.56 4.44
C ARG A 74 -0.03 13.08 4.49
N SER A 75 -1.17 13.71 4.69
CA SER A 75 -1.24 15.15 4.90
C SER A 75 -2.08 15.39 6.14
N ASP A 76 -1.64 16.32 6.98
CA ASP A 76 -2.41 16.76 8.13
C ASP A 76 -3.54 17.68 7.64
N GLU A 77 -4.62 17.81 8.41
CA GLU A 77 -5.86 18.49 8.01
C GLU A 77 -5.62 19.92 7.47
N PHE A 78 -4.77 20.66 8.17
CA PHE A 78 -4.43 22.05 7.85
C PHE A 78 -3.22 22.20 6.92
N SER A 79 -2.50 21.10 6.64
CA SER A 79 -1.32 21.15 5.78
C SER A 79 -1.70 21.28 4.30
N LYS A 80 -0.95 22.11 3.56
CA LYS A 80 -1.00 22.17 2.10
C LYS A 80 -0.02 21.20 1.43
N THR A 81 0.78 20.49 2.22
CA THR A 81 1.81 19.56 1.76
C THR A 81 1.58 18.17 2.35
N ALA A 82 2.08 17.15 1.65
CA ALA A 82 2.06 15.78 2.16
C ALA A 82 3.47 15.35 2.58
N ARG A 83 3.55 14.68 3.74
CA ARG A 83 4.75 14.06 4.29
C ARG A 83 4.88 12.63 3.78
N PRO A 84 6.07 12.21 3.32
CA PRO A 84 6.30 10.83 2.91
C PRO A 84 6.54 9.92 4.11
N LEU A 85 6.12 8.66 3.97
CA LEU A 85 6.57 7.51 4.75
C LEU A 85 7.09 6.48 3.74
N THR A 86 8.38 6.20 3.76
CA THR A 86 8.97 5.18 2.90
C THR A 86 9.06 3.87 3.67
N ILE A 87 8.46 2.83 3.11
CA ILE A 87 8.54 1.47 3.66
C ILE A 87 9.42 0.65 2.73
N THR A 88 10.54 0.14 3.23
CA THR A 88 11.47 -0.71 2.48
C THR A 88 11.28 -2.18 2.87
N GLN A 89 12.19 -3.06 2.47
CA GLN A 89 12.22 -4.43 2.95
C GLN A 89 12.43 -4.52 4.46
N HIS A 90 13.19 -3.61 5.05
CA HIS A 90 13.67 -3.72 6.44
C HIS A 90 13.44 -2.46 7.27
N THR A 91 12.82 -1.41 6.70
CA THR A 91 12.55 -0.15 7.42
C THR A 91 11.15 0.39 7.18
N ILE A 92 10.65 1.10 8.18
CA ILE A 92 9.47 1.95 8.11
C ILE A 92 9.91 3.36 8.50
N GLY A 93 9.92 4.28 7.53
CA GLY A 93 10.68 5.51 7.69
C GLY A 93 12.15 5.18 7.93
N ASP A 94 12.67 5.68 9.05
CA ASP A 94 14.06 5.46 9.47
C ASP A 94 14.21 4.32 10.49
N SER A 95 13.10 3.74 10.99
CA SER A 95 13.15 2.67 11.98
C SER A 95 13.37 1.31 11.33
N VAL A 96 14.33 0.53 11.84
CA VAL A 96 14.57 -0.85 11.38
C VAL A 96 13.56 -1.78 12.04
N VAL A 97 13.05 -2.74 11.27
CA VAL A 97 12.04 -3.68 11.76
C VAL A 97 12.59 -5.05 12.12
N TYR A 98 12.09 -5.59 13.23
CA TYR A 98 12.45 -6.90 13.76
C TYR A 98 11.22 -7.75 14.03
N LYS A 99 11.42 -9.07 14.12
CA LYS A 99 10.43 -10.02 14.60
C LYS A 99 10.88 -10.55 15.96
N LYS A 100 9.96 -10.56 16.94
CA LYS A 100 10.18 -11.21 18.24
C LYS A 100 10.36 -12.71 18.02
N THR A 101 11.41 -13.27 18.60
CA THR A 101 11.77 -14.71 18.50
C THR A 101 11.72 -15.41 19.84
N ASN A 102 11.91 -14.69 20.95
CA ASN A 102 11.68 -15.22 22.29
C ASN A 102 10.27 -14.84 22.76
N PRO A 103 9.29 -15.76 22.82
CA PRO A 103 7.93 -15.42 23.24
C PRO A 103 7.87 -14.93 24.69
N ASN A 104 8.75 -15.44 25.55
CA ASN A 104 8.79 -15.15 26.99
C ASN A 104 9.48 -13.83 27.35
N LEU A 105 10.07 -13.15 26.36
CA LEU A 105 10.69 -11.84 26.58
C LEU A 105 9.60 -10.82 26.93
N LYS A 106 9.63 -10.27 28.15
CA LYS A 106 8.75 -9.19 28.59
C LYS A 106 9.36 -7.85 28.19
N LEU A 107 8.53 -6.96 27.66
CA LEU A 107 8.90 -5.62 27.22
C LEU A 107 7.83 -4.68 27.76
N ASP A 108 8.22 -3.76 28.63
CA ASP A 108 7.37 -2.73 29.18
C ASP A 108 8.20 -1.47 29.51
N HIS A 109 7.53 -0.37 29.87
CA HIS A 109 8.21 0.88 30.22
C HIS A 109 9.11 0.77 31.46
N ASN A 110 8.80 -0.10 32.43
CA ASN A 110 9.70 -0.34 33.58
C ASN A 110 11.00 -1.01 33.13
N SER A 111 10.90 -1.79 32.06
CA SER A 111 12.01 -2.41 31.37
C SER A 111 12.88 -1.39 30.62
N GLU A 112 12.49 -0.14 30.37
CA GLU A 112 13.39 0.87 29.78
C GLU A 112 14.45 1.33 30.78
N THR A 113 14.00 1.64 31.99
CA THR A 113 14.87 2.03 33.13
C THR A 113 15.82 0.89 33.52
N GLN A 114 15.42 -0.36 33.30
CA GLN A 114 16.18 -1.56 33.67
C GLN A 114 16.94 -2.21 32.49
N ASN A 115 16.42 -2.15 31.26
CA ASN A 115 16.97 -2.77 30.06
C ASN A 115 17.43 -1.72 29.04
N LYS A 116 18.63 -1.18 29.29
CA LYS A 116 19.38 -0.31 28.36
C LYS A 116 19.53 -0.91 26.95
N THR A 117 19.43 -2.24 26.84
CA THR A 117 19.54 -3.00 25.58
C THR A 117 18.49 -2.60 24.55
N TYR A 118 17.26 -2.32 24.99
CA TYR A 118 16.11 -2.07 24.09
C TYR A 118 15.71 -0.59 24.03
N ALA A 119 16.33 0.28 24.83
CA ALA A 119 16.10 1.72 24.80
C ALA A 119 16.49 2.30 23.42
N GLY A 120 15.53 2.95 22.76
CA GLY A 120 15.67 3.68 21.50
C GLY A 120 15.72 2.85 20.21
N GLY A 121 14.81 3.20 19.28
CA GLY A 121 15.12 3.36 17.85
C GLY A 121 14.43 2.42 16.86
N ASP A 122 14.11 1.19 17.27
CA ASP A 122 13.71 0.14 16.34
C ASP A 122 12.37 -0.50 16.71
N SER A 123 11.67 -0.97 15.67
CA SER A 123 10.31 -1.47 15.77
C SER A 123 10.26 -2.98 15.67
N MET A 124 9.38 -3.62 16.44
CA MET A 124 8.91 -4.96 16.13
C MET A 124 7.71 -4.90 15.19
N ILE A 125 7.58 -5.91 14.34
CA ILE A 125 6.40 -6.06 13.49
C ILE A 125 5.77 -7.44 13.60
N THR A 126 4.45 -7.47 13.43
CA THR A 126 3.67 -8.67 13.13
C THR A 126 2.80 -8.40 11.90
N VAL A 127 2.52 -9.46 11.15
CA VAL A 127 1.71 -9.39 9.93
C VAL A 127 0.56 -10.36 10.07
N GLU A 128 -0.64 -9.86 9.81
CA GLU A 128 -1.87 -10.64 9.84
C GLU A 128 -2.62 -10.49 8.52
N ASN A 129 -3.41 -11.50 8.16
CA ASN A 129 -4.38 -11.40 7.09
C ASN A 129 -5.78 -11.57 7.69
N ARG A 130 -6.66 -10.59 7.50
CA ARG A 130 -8.04 -10.60 7.98
C ARG A 130 -8.95 -10.24 6.82
N ASN A 131 -9.89 -11.11 6.47
CA ASN A 131 -10.87 -10.89 5.41
C ASN A 131 -10.25 -10.45 4.06
N GLY A 132 -9.09 -10.99 3.70
CA GLY A 132 -8.37 -10.64 2.47
C GLY A 132 -7.60 -9.31 2.53
N GLN A 133 -7.63 -8.59 3.64
CA GLN A 133 -6.77 -7.43 3.90
C GLN A 133 -5.52 -7.86 4.67
N ASN A 134 -4.37 -7.26 4.33
CA ASN A 134 -3.14 -7.46 5.09
C ASN A 134 -3.01 -6.33 6.11
N TRP A 135 -2.67 -6.72 7.34
CA TRP A 135 -2.48 -5.86 8.49
C TRP A 135 -1.01 -5.97 8.92
N LEU A 136 -0.33 -4.84 8.99
CA LEU A 136 1.05 -4.73 9.48
C LEU A 136 1.02 -3.96 10.78
N HIS A 137 1.18 -4.69 11.88
CA HIS A 137 1.33 -4.10 13.22
C HIS A 137 2.78 -3.70 13.40
N VAL A 138 2.99 -2.50 13.92
CA VAL A 138 4.30 -1.90 14.15
C VAL A 138 4.29 -1.29 15.53
N ARG A 139 5.25 -1.70 16.36
CA ARG A 139 5.38 -1.20 17.72
C ARG A 139 6.85 -1.04 18.05
N GLU A 140 7.22 0.06 18.68
CA GLU A 140 8.56 0.17 19.26
C GLU A 140 8.75 -0.86 20.36
N PHE A 141 9.99 -1.27 20.66
CA PHE A 141 10.18 -2.41 21.57
C PHE A 141 9.56 -2.23 22.95
N LEU A 142 9.59 -1.02 23.50
CA LEU A 142 9.16 -0.71 24.86
C LEU A 142 7.81 0.00 24.93
N ASP A 143 7.22 0.27 23.77
CA ASP A 143 5.89 0.87 23.67
C ASP A 143 4.80 -0.20 23.88
N THR A 144 3.61 0.26 24.22
CA THR A 144 2.42 -0.57 24.46
C THR A 144 1.41 -0.50 23.32
N VAL A 145 1.53 0.51 22.44
CA VAL A 145 0.56 0.80 21.38
C VAL A 145 1.08 0.37 20.02
N ASP A 146 0.29 -0.43 19.31
CA ASP A 146 0.57 -0.74 17.92
C ASP A 146 0.07 0.38 17.01
N ILE A 147 0.93 0.81 16.08
CA ILE A 147 0.51 1.44 14.84
C ILE A 147 0.22 0.34 13.83
N ILE A 148 -0.98 0.35 13.24
CA ILE A 148 -1.43 -0.67 12.30
C ILE A 148 -1.60 -0.06 10.91
N TYR A 149 -0.91 -0.61 9.92
CA TYR A 149 -1.11 -0.31 8.51
C TYR A 149 -1.96 -1.40 7.86
N ILE A 150 -3.09 -1.01 7.28
CA ILE A 150 -4.05 -1.96 6.69
C ILE A 150 -4.18 -1.68 5.20
N THR A 151 -3.94 -2.69 4.37
CA THR A 151 -4.06 -2.52 2.91
C THR A 151 -5.53 -2.27 2.52
N GLY A 152 -5.78 -1.25 1.72
CA GLY A 152 -7.13 -0.93 1.26
C GLY A 152 -7.18 -0.11 -0.02
N THR A 153 -8.39 0.28 -0.39
CA THR A 153 -8.67 1.21 -1.47
C THR A 153 -9.65 2.26 -0.99
N PHE A 154 -9.33 3.54 -1.19
CA PHE A 154 -10.22 4.66 -0.89
C PHE A 154 -10.51 5.45 -2.16
N LYS A 155 -11.79 5.50 -2.56
CA LYS A 155 -12.25 6.19 -3.78
C LYS A 155 -11.43 5.81 -5.03
N GLY A 156 -11.16 4.50 -5.18
CA GLY A 156 -10.40 3.93 -6.30
C GLY A 156 -8.89 4.11 -6.22
N GLN A 157 -8.35 4.70 -5.15
CA GLN A 157 -6.92 4.85 -4.92
C GLN A 157 -6.42 3.81 -3.91
N PRO A 158 -5.38 3.02 -4.23
CA PRO A 158 -4.71 2.18 -3.24
C PRO A 158 -4.19 3.01 -2.07
N CYS A 159 -4.48 2.57 -0.85
CA CYS A 159 -4.08 3.24 0.38
C CYS A 159 -3.65 2.25 1.46
N LEU A 160 -2.91 2.76 2.45
CA LEU A 160 -2.77 2.12 3.75
C LEU A 160 -3.66 2.88 4.72
N TYR A 161 -4.68 2.24 5.26
CA TYR A 161 -5.41 2.78 6.40
C TYR A 161 -4.52 2.71 7.64
N LEU A 162 -4.56 3.76 8.44
CA LEU A 162 -3.84 3.86 9.71
C LEU A 162 -4.83 3.66 10.84
N ALA A 163 -4.52 2.70 11.70
CA ALA A 163 -5.28 2.40 12.90
C ALA A 163 -4.34 2.26 14.10
N TYR A 164 -4.92 2.33 15.30
CA TYR A 164 -4.25 1.96 16.54
C TYR A 164 -4.84 0.69 17.13
N SER A 165 -4.00 -0.13 17.78
CA SER A 165 -4.31 -1.28 18.65
C SER A 165 -5.55 -2.13 18.30
N ALA A 166 -6.77 -1.63 18.54
CA ALA A 166 -8.02 -2.32 18.27
C ALA A 166 -8.40 -2.38 16.77
N GLY A 167 -7.73 -1.62 15.92
CA GLY A 167 -8.01 -1.57 14.47
C GLY A 167 -8.91 -0.41 14.04
N ASP A 168 -9.21 0.53 14.95
CA ASP A 168 -9.99 1.73 14.64
C ASP A 168 -9.23 2.64 13.68
N ILE A 169 -9.74 2.75 12.45
CA ILE A 169 -9.11 3.56 11.41
C ILE A 169 -9.31 5.04 11.75
N HIS A 170 -8.24 5.83 11.68
CA HIS A 170 -8.30 7.28 11.89
C HIS A 170 -7.60 8.08 10.79
N SER A 171 -6.89 7.41 9.88
CA SER A 171 -6.25 8.08 8.75
C SER A 171 -6.00 7.13 7.57
N ALA A 172 -5.51 7.68 6.47
CA ALA A 172 -5.04 6.91 5.33
C ALA A 172 -3.79 7.54 4.71
N LEU A 173 -2.89 6.68 4.23
CA LEU A 173 -1.71 7.05 3.45
C LEU A 173 -1.90 6.60 2.01
N PHE A 174 -1.49 7.43 1.05
CA PHE A 174 -1.71 7.20 -0.38
C PHE A 174 -0.39 7.12 -1.13
N LYS A 175 -0.31 6.32 -2.20
CA LYS A 175 0.84 6.38 -3.12
C LYS A 175 0.94 7.71 -3.86
N ASN A 176 -0.18 8.37 -4.09
CA ASN A 176 -0.23 9.65 -4.81
C ASN A 176 -0.25 10.82 -3.81
N LYS A 177 0.78 11.68 -3.87
CA LYS A 177 0.90 12.89 -3.03
C LYS A 177 -0.32 13.82 -3.15
N LYS A 178 -0.89 13.98 -4.35
CA LYS A 178 -2.09 14.81 -4.56
C LYS A 178 -3.33 14.20 -3.90
N ALA A 179 -3.46 12.88 -3.90
CA ALA A 179 -4.57 12.20 -3.22
C ALA A 179 -4.48 12.40 -1.70
N ALA A 180 -3.29 12.28 -1.12
CA ALA A 180 -3.07 12.54 0.30
C ALA A 180 -3.50 13.97 0.70
N ILE A 181 -3.16 14.98 -0.09
CA ILE A 181 -3.58 16.37 0.15
C ILE A 181 -5.10 16.51 -0.07
N LYS A 182 -5.65 15.92 -1.14
CA LYS A 182 -7.09 16.00 -1.48
C LYS A 182 -7.97 15.45 -0.36
N TYR A 183 -7.57 14.34 0.25
CA TYR A 183 -8.37 13.62 1.25
C TYR A 183 -7.96 13.89 2.70
N ARG A 184 -7.06 14.85 2.96
CA ARG A 184 -6.55 15.18 4.31
C ARG A 184 -7.60 15.58 5.34
N LYS A 185 -8.76 16.10 4.87
CA LYS A 185 -9.89 16.53 5.71
C LYS A 185 -10.99 15.47 5.81
N TYR A 186 -10.80 14.31 5.18
CA TYR A 186 -11.78 13.24 5.27
C TYR A 186 -11.70 12.60 6.65
N ASP A 187 -12.86 12.38 7.26
CA ASP A 187 -13.00 11.68 8.52
C ASP A 187 -12.96 10.16 8.28
N PHE A 188 -11.78 9.57 8.46
CA PHE A 188 -11.54 8.16 8.21
C PHE A 188 -12.09 7.22 9.29
N SER A 189 -12.55 7.75 10.44
CA SER A 189 -13.24 6.94 11.48
C SER A 189 -14.52 6.29 11.00
N LYS A 190 -15.07 6.79 9.88
CA LYS A 190 -16.27 6.26 9.22
C LYS A 190 -15.99 5.02 8.38
N ILE A 191 -14.72 4.67 8.15
CA ILE A 191 -14.35 3.46 7.42
C ILE A 191 -14.36 2.28 8.39
N LYS A 192 -15.18 1.27 8.08
CA LYS A 192 -15.22 0.01 8.82
C LYS A 192 -14.39 -1.05 8.10
N ASN A 193 -13.69 -1.87 8.86
CA ASN A 193 -12.92 -3.04 8.40
C ASN A 193 -13.55 -4.34 8.89
#